data_AF-A0A2H9ML87-F1
#
_entry.id   AF-A0A2H9ML87-F1
#
_cell.length_a   1.000
_cell.length_b   1.000
_cell.length_c   1.000
_cell.angle_alpha   90.00
_cell.angle_beta   90.00
_cell.angle_gamma   90.00
#
_symmetry.space_group_name_H-M   'P 1'
#
loop_
_entity.id
_entity.type
_entity.pdbx_description
1 polymer ?
#
loop_
_entity_poly.entity_id
_entity_poly.type
_entity_poly.pdbx_seq_one_letter_code
_entity_poly.pdbx_strand_id
1 'polypeptide(L)'
;MFEKLHIIPYEKYSNKIDFCCGNKELDDFINTDEVQLYEREMFGKTSLAILDNKLAAFFTLANTVIRDEWLKKRVNQPKMRQQN
;
A
#
# COMPACT_ATOMS: atom_id res chain seq x y z
N MET A 1 -7.93 12.53 -25.00
CA MET A 1 -8.47 11.20 -24.61
C MET A 1 -8.26 11.12 -23.12
N PHE A 2 -9.32 10.96 -22.31
CA PHE A 2 -9.17 10.89 -20.85
C PHE A 2 -8.74 9.47 -20.48
N GLU A 3 -7.64 9.36 -19.74
CA GLU A 3 -7.13 8.08 -19.26
C GLU A 3 -8.15 7.44 -18.30
N LYS A 4 -8.43 6.15 -18.48
CA LYS A 4 -9.48 5.46 -17.71
C LYS A 4 -8.87 4.71 -16.54
N LEU A 5 -8.86 5.37 -15.38
CA LEU A 5 -8.50 4.74 -14.11
C LEU A 5 -9.62 3.82 -13.62
N HIS A 6 -9.27 2.61 -13.23
CA HIS A 6 -10.17 1.71 -12.51
C HIS A 6 -9.43 0.97 -11.40
N ILE A 7 -10.15 0.65 -10.32
CA ILE A 7 -9.62 -0.06 -9.16
C ILE A 7 -10.19 -1.46 -9.14
N ILE A 8 -9.32 -2.46 -8.98
CA ILE A 8 -9.70 -3.87 -8.88
C ILE A 8 -9.01 -4.53 -7.67
N PRO A 9 -9.63 -5.57 -7.09
CA PRO A 9 -8.95 -6.42 -6.12
C PRO A 9 -7.74 -7.13 -6.76
N TYR A 10 -6.67 -7.34 -5.98
CA TYR A 10 -5.47 -8.04 -6.44
C TYR A 10 -5.80 -9.42 -7.03
N GLU A 11 -6.71 -10.18 -6.40
CA GLU A 11 -7.09 -11.53 -6.85
C GLU A 11 -7.74 -11.58 -8.24
N LYS A 12 -8.17 -10.43 -8.78
CA LYS A 12 -8.77 -10.33 -10.12
C LYS A 12 -7.76 -9.95 -11.20
N TYR A 13 -6.50 -9.69 -10.84
CA TYR A 13 -5.48 -9.30 -11.80
C TYR A 13 -4.74 -10.51 -12.34
N SER A 14 -4.94 -10.82 -13.62
CA SER A 14 -4.38 -12.01 -14.28
C SER A 14 -3.04 -11.76 -14.98
N ASN A 15 -2.61 -10.50 -15.07
CA ASN A 15 -1.38 -10.16 -15.79
C ASN A 15 -0.18 -10.25 -14.84
N LYS A 16 0.99 -10.52 -15.42
CA LYS A 16 2.25 -10.37 -14.69
C LYS A 16 2.36 -8.94 -14.17
N ILE A 17 2.65 -8.81 -12.88
CA ILE A 17 2.95 -7.52 -12.26
C ILE A 17 4.40 -7.18 -12.58
N ASP A 18 4.60 -5.95 -13.06
CA ASP A 18 5.89 -5.33 -13.29
C ASP A 18 5.74 -3.87 -12.84
N PHE A 19 5.95 -3.66 -11.54
CA PHE A 19 5.70 -2.39 -10.87
C PHE A 19 6.99 -1.81 -10.31
N CYS A 20 7.15 -0.50 -10.40
CA CYS A 20 8.27 0.22 -9.81
C CYS A 20 7.81 1.62 -9.38
N CYS A 21 7.73 1.85 -8.07
CA CYS A 21 7.48 3.15 -7.46
C CYS A 21 8.76 3.81 -6.90
N GLY A 22 9.91 3.14 -7.05
CA GLY A 22 11.20 3.61 -6.53
C GLY A 22 11.42 3.30 -5.06
N ASN A 23 10.52 2.55 -4.43
CA ASN A 23 10.70 2.00 -3.09
C ASN A 23 10.83 0.47 -3.21
N LYS A 24 12.03 -0.04 -2.93
CA LYS A 24 12.34 -1.46 -3.10
C LYS A 24 11.39 -2.38 -2.31
N GLU A 25 11.03 -2.03 -1.09
CA GLU A 25 10.15 -2.87 -0.26
C GLU A 25 8.74 -2.95 -0.84
N LEU A 26 8.19 -1.82 -1.31
CA LEU A 26 6.89 -1.80 -1.97
C LEU A 26 6.91 -2.49 -3.33
N ASP A 27 8.01 -2.32 -4.07
CA ASP A 27 8.21 -2.98 -5.36
C ASP A 27 8.32 -4.50 -5.17
N ASP A 28 9.12 -4.97 -4.21
CA ASP A 28 9.25 -6.40 -3.87
C ASP A 28 7.90 -6.96 -3.39
N PHE A 29 7.18 -6.25 -2.51
CA PHE A 29 5.90 -6.69 -1.97
C PHE A 29 4.89 -7.05 -3.07
N ILE A 30 4.76 -6.18 -4.08
CA ILE A 30 3.75 -6.37 -5.13
C ILE A 30 4.22 -7.25 -6.30
N ASN A 31 5.53 -7.30 -6.56
CA ASN A 31 6.11 -8.09 -7.66
C ASN A 31 6.39 -9.55 -7.29
N THR A 32 6.28 -9.94 -6.01
CA THR A 32 6.57 -11.30 -5.52
C THR A 32 5.34 -11.97 -4.93
N ASP A 33 5.49 -13.20 -4.42
CA ASP A 33 4.43 -13.94 -3.73
C ASP A 33 4.10 -13.35 -2.34
N GLU A 34 4.80 -12.30 -1.89
CA GLU A 34 4.59 -11.66 -0.60
C GLU A 34 3.17 -11.10 -0.46
N VAL A 35 2.63 -10.44 -1.50
CA VAL A 35 1.24 -9.96 -1.50
C VAL A 35 0.22 -11.11 -1.34
N GLN A 36 0.50 -12.29 -1.91
CA GLN A 36 -0.36 -13.47 -1.74
C GLN A 36 -0.29 -14.00 -0.32
N LEU A 37 0.91 -14.05 0.28
CA LEU A 37 1.11 -14.43 1.68
C LEU A 37 0.37 -13.47 2.60
N TYR A 38 0.52 -12.16 2.38
CA TYR A 38 -0.12 -11.10 3.14
C TYR A 38 -1.65 -11.23 3.17
N GLU A 39 -2.28 -11.46 2.01
CA GLU A 39 -3.73 -11.67 1.96
C GLU A 39 -4.16 -13.01 2.56
N ARG A 40 -3.38 -14.07 2.34
CA ARG A 40 -3.68 -15.41 2.87
C ARG A 40 -3.63 -15.47 4.40
N GLU A 41 -2.71 -14.73 5.00
CA GLU A 41 -2.58 -14.62 6.47
C GLU A 41 -3.57 -13.62 7.09
N MET A 42 -4.50 -13.07 6.28
CA MET A 42 -5.53 -12.12 6.71
C MET A 42 -4.96 -10.83 7.31
N PHE A 43 -3.74 -10.42 6.93
CA PHE A 43 -3.19 -9.14 7.37
C PHE A 43 -3.88 -7.94 6.72
N GLY A 44 -4.51 -8.13 5.56
CA GLY A 44 -5.29 -7.11 4.89
C GLY A 44 -5.75 -7.55 3.51
N LYS A 45 -6.25 -6.57 2.74
CA LYS A 45 -6.63 -6.74 1.34
C LYS A 45 -5.94 -5.73 0.45
N THR A 46 -5.47 -6.19 -0.70
CA THR A 46 -4.71 -5.41 -1.67
C THR A 46 -5.60 -5.05 -2.85
N SER A 47 -5.53 -3.80 -3.27
CA SER A 47 -6.24 -3.28 -4.44
C SER A 47 -5.26 -2.62 -5.39
N LEU A 48 -5.52 -2.79 -6.68
CA LEU A 48 -4.70 -2.31 -7.78
C LEU A 48 -5.40 -1.17 -8.51
N ALA A 49 -4.68 -0.10 -8.79
CA ALA A 49 -5.13 1.02 -9.59
C ALA A 49 -4.56 0.87 -11.01
N ILE A 50 -5.45 0.61 -11.97
CA ILE A 50 -5.09 0.34 -13.37
C ILE A 50 -5.41 1.58 -14.22
N LEU A 51 -4.38 2.14 -14.84
CA LEU A 51 -4.45 3.28 -15.75
C LEU A 51 -4.03 2.80 -17.14
N ASP A 52 -4.91 2.94 -18.13
CA ASP A 52 -4.65 2.51 -19.52
C ASP A 52 -4.12 1.08 -19.64
N ASN A 53 -4.76 0.16 -18.90
CA ASN A 53 -4.41 -1.27 -18.80
C ASN A 53 -3.03 -1.57 -18.18
N LYS A 54 -2.39 -0.59 -17.53
CA LYS A 54 -1.15 -0.75 -16.78
C LYS A 54 -1.38 -0.51 -15.30
N LEU A 55 -0.66 -1.23 -14.45
CA LEU A 55 -0.65 -0.98 -13.02
C LEU A 55 0.05 0.36 -12.75
N ALA A 56 -0.69 1.32 -12.22
CA ALA A 56 -0.18 2.65 -11.90
C ALA A 56 0.12 2.81 -10.40
N ALA A 57 -0.63 2.11 -9.55
CA ALA A 57 -0.42 2.09 -8.10
C ALA A 57 -1.09 0.88 -7.47
N PHE A 58 -0.76 0.59 -6.22
CA PHE A 58 -1.50 -0.35 -5.38
C PHE A 58 -1.64 0.22 -3.97
N PHE A 59 -2.59 -0.31 -3.21
CA PHE A 59 -2.73 0.00 -1.80
C PHE A 59 -3.28 -1.20 -1.03
N THR A 60 -2.99 -1.26 0.27
CA THR A 60 -3.51 -2.27 1.17
C THR A 60 -4.40 -1.64 2.23
N LEU A 61 -5.48 -2.33 2.59
CA LEU A 61 -6.35 -1.97 3.70
C LEU A 61 -6.39 -3.11 4.70
N ALA A 62 -6.19 -2.75 5.97
CA ALA A 62 -6.22 -3.67 7.10
C ALA A 62 -7.05 -3.07 8.23
N ASN A 63 -7.82 -3.91 8.91
CA ASN A 63 -8.52 -3.49 10.12
C ASN A 63 -7.51 -3.37 11.26
N THR A 64 -7.42 -2.18 11.86
CA THR A 64 -6.56 -1.95 13.02
C THR A 64 -7.29 -1.13 14.06
N VAL A 65 -6.93 -1.33 15.33
CA VAL A 65 -7.47 -0.56 16.47
C VAL A 65 -6.29 0.11 17.15
N ILE A 66 -6.36 1.42 17.31
CA ILE A 66 -5.36 2.21 18.02
C ILE A 66 -5.96 2.62 19.36
N ARG A 67 -5.25 2.35 20.46
CA ARG A 67 -5.63 2.85 21.79
C ARG A 67 -5.49 4.37 21.83
N ASP A 68 -6.49 5.06 22.37
CA ASP A 68 -6.53 6.53 22.45
C ASP A 68 -5.27 7.16 23.08
N GLU A 69 -4.71 6.51 24.10
CA GLU A 69 -3.48 6.91 24.78
C GLU A 69 -2.27 7.07 23.83
N TRP A 70 -2.22 6.28 22.75
CA TRP A 70 -1.14 6.30 21.78
C TRP A 70 -1.28 7.46 20.78
N LEU A 71 -2.50 7.94 20.54
CA LEU A 71 -2.76 9.12 19.73
C LEU A 71 -2.33 10.39 20.47
N LYS A 72 -2.61 10.49 21.77
CA LYS A 72 -2.23 11.63 22.62
C LYS A 72 -0.71 11.85 22.70
N LYS A 73 0.09 10.78 22.69
CA LYS A 73 1.56 10.87 22.68
C LYS A 73 2.14 11.44 21.38
N ARG A 74 1.46 11.31 20.23
CA ARG A 74 1.96 11.86 18.95
C ARG A 74 1.72 13.36 18.80
N VAL A 75 0.65 13.89 19.36
CA VAL A 75 0.32 15.33 19.27
C VAL A 75 1.23 16.18 20.15
N ASN A 76 1.74 15.61 21.26
CA ASN A 76 2.53 16.34 22.26
C ASN A 76 4.05 16.13 22.16
N GLN A 77 4.59 15.59 21.06
CA GLN A 77 6.04 15.59 20.88
C GLN A 77 6.50 17.01 20.51
N PRO A 78 7.29 17.71 21.36
CA PRO A 78 7.92 18.93 20.96
C PRO A 78 8.88 18.60 19.82
N LYS A 79 8.80 19.34 18.71
CA LYS A 79 9.83 19.30 17.67
C LYS A 79 11.16 19.65 18.34
N MET A 80 12.02 18.66 18.57
CA MET A 80 13.39 18.95 18.97
C MET A 80 14.02 19.73 17.82
N ARG A 81 14.22 21.04 18.02
CA ARG A 81 15.10 21.83 17.17
C ARG A 81 16.50 21.27 17.39
N GLN A 82 17.07 20.62 16.37
CA GLN A 82 18.52 20.44 16.32
C GLN A 82 19.12 21.85 16.30
N GLN A 83 19.83 22.21 17.36
CA GLN A 83 20.70 23.39 17.37
C GLN A 83 22.04 22.94 16.78
N ASN A 84 22.41 23.56 15.67
CA ASN A 84 23.77 23.55 15.12
C ASN A 84 24.71 24.37 16.00
#